data_AF-A0A182IJY0-F1
#
_entry.id   AF-A0A182IJY0-F1
#
_cell.length_a   1.000
_cell.length_b   1.000
_cell.length_c   1.000
_cell.angle_alpha   90.00
_cell.angle_beta   90.00
_cell.angle_gamma   90.00
#
_symmetry.space_group_name_H-M   'P 1'
#
loop_
_entity.id
_entity.type
_entity.pdbx_description
1 polymer ?
#
loop_
_entity_poly.entity_id
_entity_poly.type
_entity_poly.pdbx_seq_one_letter_code
_entity_poly.pdbx_strand_id
1 'polypeptide(L)'
;MFLRRTNSVVLLIFGCLLIIDGHEEKNRTKRGRNVRTSNTAQSIDGSEPSQDLDSSQQDVPVIPPGFLSPSVQEYLELGKSIPGRPGTDYPILSAIPYTNFYCDEQEYPGFFADMDTRCQGWHYCDIDGRQATFLCPNGTQFSQAVFVCDWWFNVRCDLSPRLYSINARLYQRPKFNPTQPHRVITRQLVDEIFNV
;
A
#
# COMPACT_ATOMS: atom_id res chain seq x y z
N MET A 1 -3.51 -67.56 30.06
CA MET A 1 -4.94 -67.22 30.22
C MET A 1 -5.00 -65.71 30.46
N PHE A 2 -5.02 -64.88 29.39
CA PHE A 2 -6.22 -64.32 28.74
C PHE A 2 -7.16 -63.65 29.77
N LEU A 3 -7.56 -62.37 29.67
CA LEU A 3 -7.93 -61.61 28.47
C LEU A 3 -7.82 -60.09 28.75
N ARG A 4 -7.28 -59.35 27.76
CA ARG A 4 -7.25 -57.88 27.72
C ARG A 4 -8.68 -57.33 27.59
N ARG A 5 -9.05 -56.34 28.40
CA ARG A 5 -10.27 -55.55 28.23
C ARG A 5 -9.93 -54.33 27.37
N THR A 6 -9.86 -54.52 26.06
CA THR A 6 -9.70 -53.44 25.08
C THR A 6 -11.04 -52.74 24.87
N ASN A 7 -11.04 -51.41 25.03
CA ASN A 7 -12.20 -50.53 24.89
C ASN A 7 -12.82 -50.61 23.48
N SER A 8 -14.06 -51.11 23.41
CA SER A 8 -14.95 -51.10 22.24
C SER A 8 -15.47 -49.70 21.92
N VAL A 9 -14.60 -48.79 21.48
CA VAL A 9 -15.01 -47.46 20.99
C VAL A 9 -14.39 -47.12 19.62
N VAL A 10 -13.65 -48.05 19.00
CA VAL A 10 -12.91 -47.80 17.75
C VAL A 10 -13.64 -48.33 16.49
N LEU A 11 -14.86 -48.85 16.61
CA LEU A 11 -15.51 -49.58 15.50
C LEU A 11 -16.82 -48.99 14.92
N LEU A 12 -17.20 -47.75 15.24
CA LEU A 12 -18.48 -47.17 14.78
C LEU A 12 -18.40 -45.86 13.98
N ILE A 13 -17.23 -45.40 13.55
CA ILE A 13 -17.10 -44.23 12.66
C ILE A 13 -16.26 -44.56 11.41
N PHE A 14 -16.40 -45.77 10.89
CA PHE A 14 -15.80 -46.22 9.63
C PHE A 14 -16.89 -46.64 8.61
N GLY A 15 -17.97 -45.86 8.54
CA GLY A 15 -19.21 -46.27 7.85
C GLY A 15 -19.98 -45.16 7.12
N CYS A 16 -19.31 -44.12 6.62
CA CYS A 16 -19.91 -43.13 5.71
C CYS A 16 -18.92 -42.70 4.60
N LEU A 17 -18.25 -43.67 3.97
CA LEU A 17 -17.44 -43.48 2.76
C LEU A 17 -18.00 -44.32 1.61
N LEU A 18 -19.17 -43.96 1.08
CA LEU A 18 -19.78 -44.31 -0.22
C LEU A 18 -21.09 -43.45 -0.24
N ILE A 19 -21.42 -42.49 -1.11
CA ILE A 19 -21.30 -42.33 -2.57
C ILE A 19 -21.56 -40.84 -2.88
N ILE A 20 -20.65 -40.14 -3.57
CA ILE A 20 -20.99 -39.01 -4.46
C ILE A 20 -19.96 -39.00 -5.60
N ASP A 21 -20.31 -39.64 -6.72
CA ASP A 21 -19.59 -39.49 -7.99
C ASP A 21 -19.89 -38.10 -8.57
N GLY A 22 -18.88 -37.24 -8.62
CA GLY A 22 -18.91 -35.92 -9.26
C GLY A 22 -17.70 -35.75 -10.17
N HIS A 23 -17.69 -36.46 -11.30
CA HIS A 23 -16.66 -36.34 -12.32
C HIS A 23 -16.93 -35.11 -13.20
N GLU A 24 -16.23 -34.00 -12.90
CA GLU A 24 -16.28 -32.78 -13.71
C GLU A 24 -15.29 -32.88 -14.88
N GLU A 25 -15.83 -32.98 -16.10
CA GLU A 25 -15.05 -33.01 -17.34
C GLU A 25 -14.34 -31.67 -17.61
N LYS A 26 -13.04 -31.60 -17.31
CA LYS A 26 -12.16 -30.51 -17.80
C LYS A 26 -11.63 -30.85 -19.20
N ASN A 27 -12.36 -30.43 -20.23
CA ASN A 27 -11.83 -30.39 -21.60
C ASN A 27 -10.78 -29.27 -21.73
N ARG A 28 -9.53 -29.61 -21.40
CA ARG A 28 -8.34 -28.78 -21.66
C ARG A 28 -7.78 -29.09 -23.04
N THR A 29 -8.23 -28.37 -24.06
CA THR A 29 -7.59 -28.43 -25.39
C THR A 29 -6.37 -27.52 -25.40
N LYS A 30 -5.17 -28.13 -25.32
CA LYS A 30 -3.90 -27.47 -25.71
C LYS A 30 -3.95 -27.20 -27.21
N ARG A 31 -3.88 -25.93 -27.63
CA ARG A 31 -3.51 -25.62 -29.02
C ARG A 31 -2.10 -25.05 -29.06
N GLY A 32 -1.21 -25.82 -29.69
CA GLY A 32 0.14 -25.44 -30.01
C GLY A 32 0.21 -24.32 -31.05
N ARG A 33 1.32 -23.61 -30.96
CA ARG A 33 1.84 -22.55 -31.83
C ARG A 33 1.76 -22.92 -33.32
N ASN A 34 1.50 -21.93 -34.18
CA ASN A 34 2.07 -21.92 -35.52
C ASN A 34 2.40 -20.50 -35.97
N VAL A 35 3.69 -20.31 -36.23
CA VAL A 35 4.29 -19.23 -37.00
C VAL A 35 3.75 -19.35 -38.42
N ARG A 36 3.21 -18.27 -38.99
CA ARG A 36 2.93 -18.20 -40.42
C ARG A 36 3.91 -17.25 -41.08
N THR A 37 5.01 -17.85 -41.53
CA THR A 37 5.89 -17.30 -42.55
C THR A 37 5.13 -17.33 -43.88
N SER A 38 4.92 -16.17 -44.49
CA SER A 38 4.72 -16.07 -45.93
C SER A 38 5.22 -14.71 -46.37
N ASN A 39 6.38 -14.74 -47.02
CA ASN A 39 7.03 -13.64 -47.69
C ASN A 39 6.10 -13.06 -48.75
N THR A 40 5.87 -11.75 -48.70
CA THR A 40 5.66 -10.94 -49.91
C THR A 40 6.57 -9.73 -49.76
N ALA A 41 7.62 -9.71 -50.57
CA ALA A 41 8.47 -8.55 -50.75
C ALA A 41 7.67 -7.45 -51.42
N GLN A 42 7.53 -6.31 -50.75
CA GLN A 42 7.26 -5.04 -51.40
C GLN A 42 8.04 -3.96 -50.67
N SER A 43 9.16 -3.59 -51.30
CA SER A 43 10.02 -2.47 -50.98
C SER A 43 9.26 -1.16 -51.16
N ILE A 44 9.05 -0.41 -50.09
CA ILE A 44 8.89 1.05 -50.16
C ILE A 44 9.73 1.66 -49.03
N ASP A 45 10.54 2.60 -49.47
CA ASP A 45 11.52 3.44 -48.81
C ASP A 45 11.00 4.20 -47.58
N GLY A 46 11.83 4.33 -46.54
CA GLY A 46 11.49 5.03 -45.30
C GLY A 46 12.38 4.62 -44.14
N SER A 47 13.45 5.38 -43.92
CA SER A 47 14.42 5.32 -42.82
C SER A 47 13.83 5.04 -41.42
N GLU A 48 14.36 4.03 -40.72
CA GLU A 48 14.23 3.86 -39.26
C GLU A 48 14.90 5.03 -38.52
N PRO A 49 14.24 5.61 -37.50
CA PRO A 49 14.92 6.30 -36.42
C PRO A 49 15.04 5.38 -35.20
N SER A 50 16.25 5.29 -34.67
CA SER A 50 16.60 4.65 -33.40
C SER A 50 15.75 5.17 -32.23
N GLN A 51 15.19 4.26 -31.43
CA GLN A 51 14.52 4.60 -30.18
C GLN A 51 15.52 4.63 -29.04
N ASP A 52 16.26 5.73 -28.97
CA ASP A 52 17.01 6.12 -27.77
C ASP A 52 16.01 6.77 -26.79
N LEU A 53 15.60 6.03 -25.75
CA LEU A 53 14.76 6.53 -24.66
C LEU A 53 15.62 7.34 -23.68
N ASP A 54 15.98 8.56 -24.08
CA ASP A 54 16.42 9.61 -23.15
C ASP A 54 15.32 10.66 -22.98
N SER A 55 14.79 10.70 -21.76
CA SER A 55 14.16 11.80 -21.04
C SER A 55 13.89 13.09 -21.83
N SER A 56 12.62 13.34 -22.20
CA SER A 56 11.86 14.59 -21.97
C SER A 56 10.88 14.94 -23.10
N GLN A 57 9.68 14.34 -23.07
CA GLN A 57 8.39 14.93 -23.48
C GLN A 57 7.36 13.79 -23.45
N GLN A 58 6.54 13.74 -22.41
CA GLN A 58 5.31 12.94 -22.49
C GLN A 58 4.32 13.82 -23.25
N ASP A 59 3.79 13.32 -24.36
CA ASP A 59 2.69 13.91 -25.12
C ASP A 59 1.52 14.23 -24.19
N VAL A 60 1.49 15.46 -23.69
CA VAL A 60 0.24 16.07 -23.23
C VAL A 60 -0.52 16.38 -24.52
N PRO A 61 -1.75 15.87 -24.70
CA PRO A 61 -2.55 16.21 -25.88
C PRO A 61 -2.54 17.73 -26.03
N VAL A 62 -2.03 18.24 -27.16
CA VAL A 62 -2.01 19.68 -27.43
C VAL A 62 -3.46 20.09 -27.62
N ILE A 63 -4.04 20.65 -26.57
CA ILE A 63 -5.41 21.13 -26.59
C ILE A 63 -5.45 22.38 -27.49
N PRO A 64 -6.23 22.38 -28.59
CA PRO A 64 -6.27 23.54 -29.47
C PRO A 64 -6.79 24.77 -28.71
N PRO A 65 -6.27 25.97 -29.00
CA PRO A 65 -6.68 27.19 -28.34
C PRO A 65 -8.19 27.41 -28.53
N GLY A 66 -8.91 27.66 -27.43
CA GLY A 66 -10.37 27.82 -27.41
C GLY A 66 -11.19 26.55 -27.18
N PHE A 67 -10.56 25.39 -27.03
CA PHE A 67 -11.25 24.14 -26.67
C PHE A 67 -11.70 24.10 -25.20
N LEU A 68 -10.87 24.62 -24.30
CA LEU A 68 -11.25 24.82 -22.89
C LEU A 68 -11.84 26.22 -22.73
N SER A 69 -12.93 26.31 -21.96
CA SER A 69 -13.45 27.61 -21.55
C SER A 69 -12.43 28.30 -20.62
N PRO A 70 -12.37 29.64 -20.59
CA PRO A 70 -11.45 30.38 -19.71
C PRO A 70 -11.56 29.95 -18.24
N SER A 71 -12.78 29.66 -17.77
CA SER A 71 -13.01 29.17 -16.42
C SER A 71 -12.44 27.78 -16.18
N VAL A 72 -12.57 26.84 -17.14
CA VAL A 72 -12.01 25.48 -16.98
C VAL A 72 -10.49 25.51 -16.98
N GLN A 73 -9.87 26.39 -17.79
CA GLN A 73 -8.43 26.62 -17.78
C GLN A 73 -7.95 27.11 -16.40
N GLU A 74 -8.63 28.11 -15.83
CA GLU A 74 -8.34 28.66 -14.50
C GLU A 74 -8.49 27.59 -13.40
N TYR A 75 -9.54 26.75 -13.45
CA TYR A 75 -9.70 25.62 -12.54
C TYR A 75 -8.60 24.57 -12.68
N LEU A 76 -8.15 24.26 -13.90
CA LEU A 76 -7.05 23.31 -14.13
C LEU A 76 -5.72 23.85 -13.62
N GLU A 77 -5.47 25.15 -13.80
CA GLU A 77 -4.27 25.82 -13.30
C GLU A 77 -4.27 25.91 -11.79
N LEU A 78 -5.43 26.17 -11.16
CA LEU A 78 -5.61 26.08 -9.71
C LEU A 78 -5.41 24.64 -9.19
N GLY A 79 -5.75 23.64 -10.00
CA GLY A 79 -5.57 22.21 -9.70
C GLY A 79 -4.11 21.72 -9.73
N LYS A 80 -3.15 22.53 -10.22
CA LYS A 80 -1.71 22.22 -10.20
C LYS A 80 -1.04 22.56 -8.87
N SER A 81 -1.79 22.53 -7.77
CA SER A 81 -1.32 22.91 -6.44
C SER A 81 -0.29 21.93 -5.84
N ILE A 82 -0.19 20.72 -6.40
CA ILE A 82 0.76 19.69 -5.95
C ILE A 82 1.87 19.57 -7.00
N PRO A 83 3.15 19.81 -6.65
CA PRO A 83 4.25 19.62 -7.59
C PRO A 83 4.43 18.14 -7.94
N GLY A 84 4.82 17.86 -9.18
CA GLY A 84 5.03 16.51 -9.69
C GLY A 84 3.90 15.99 -10.58
N ARG A 85 4.12 14.85 -11.22
CA ARG A 85 3.19 14.16 -12.11
C ARG A 85 2.40 13.10 -11.33
N PRO A 86 1.07 13.24 -11.21
CA PRO A 86 0.24 12.23 -10.57
C PRO A 86 0.40 10.86 -11.26
N GLY A 87 0.43 9.78 -10.47
CA GLY A 87 0.62 8.40 -10.94
C GLY A 87 2.08 8.01 -11.17
N THR A 88 2.93 8.96 -11.58
CA THR A 88 4.38 8.74 -11.77
C THR A 88 5.15 9.07 -10.49
N ASP A 89 5.16 10.34 -10.10
CA ASP A 89 5.95 10.84 -8.96
C ASP A 89 5.32 10.46 -7.62
N TYR A 90 3.98 10.39 -7.59
CA TYR A 90 3.22 9.96 -6.43
C TYR A 90 1.96 9.17 -6.83
N PRO A 91 1.51 8.23 -5.99
CA PRO A 91 0.30 7.46 -6.23
C PRO A 91 -0.98 8.30 -6.09
N ILE A 92 -2.02 7.92 -6.84
CA ILE A 92 -3.34 8.59 -6.87
C ILE A 92 -4.47 7.57 -6.69
N LEU A 93 -4.29 6.67 -5.74
CA LEU A 93 -5.29 5.66 -5.41
C LEU A 93 -6.57 6.36 -4.91
N SER A 94 -7.72 5.91 -5.39
CA SER A 94 -9.03 6.34 -4.89
C SER A 94 -9.55 5.45 -3.76
N ALA A 95 -8.99 4.25 -3.64
CA ALA A 95 -9.27 3.26 -2.63
C ALA A 95 -8.02 2.39 -2.44
N ILE A 96 -7.89 1.80 -1.25
CA ILE A 96 -6.72 0.97 -0.93
C ILE A 96 -6.94 -0.41 -1.56
N PRO A 97 -6.07 -0.87 -2.47
CA PRO A 97 -6.17 -2.21 -3.01
C PRO A 97 -5.90 -3.25 -1.91
N TYR A 98 -6.20 -4.51 -2.20
CA TYR A 98 -5.73 -5.59 -1.35
C TYR A 98 -4.21 -5.73 -1.45
N THR A 99 -3.52 -5.74 -0.31
CA THR A 99 -2.06 -5.81 -0.20
C THR A 99 -1.66 -6.95 0.73
N ASN A 100 -0.39 -7.40 0.67
CA ASN A 100 0.10 -8.52 1.47
C ASN A 100 0.59 -8.08 2.86
N PHE A 101 -0.14 -7.15 3.50
CA PHE A 101 0.19 -6.66 4.82
C PHE A 101 -0.78 -7.22 5.87
N TYR A 102 -0.21 -7.86 6.90
CA TYR A 102 -0.96 -8.38 8.04
C TYR A 102 -0.35 -7.91 9.36
N CYS A 103 -1.20 -7.47 10.28
CA CYS A 103 -0.78 -7.05 11.61
C CYS A 103 -0.15 -8.18 12.44
N ASP A 104 -0.58 -9.43 12.23
CA ASP A 104 -0.07 -10.61 12.94
C ASP A 104 1.39 -10.94 12.60
N GLU A 105 1.90 -10.41 11.48
CA GLU A 105 3.29 -10.59 11.04
C GLU A 105 4.22 -9.49 11.59
N GLN A 106 3.67 -8.47 12.25
CA GLN A 106 4.44 -7.35 12.77
C GLN A 106 4.88 -7.58 14.22
N GLU A 107 6.10 -7.19 14.55
CA GLU A 107 6.68 -7.37 15.89
C GLU A 107 5.99 -6.50 16.96
N TYR A 108 5.48 -5.33 16.58
CA TYR A 108 4.89 -4.35 17.50
C TYR A 108 3.52 -3.88 16.98
N PRO A 109 2.53 -3.62 17.85
CA PRO A 109 1.35 -2.86 17.46
C PRO A 109 1.75 -1.42 17.12
N GLY A 110 1.00 -0.76 16.23
CA GLY A 110 1.29 0.61 15.82
C GLY A 110 0.87 0.93 14.39
N PHE A 111 1.64 1.82 13.76
CA PHE A 111 1.34 2.35 12.43
C PHE A 111 2.35 1.84 11.41
N PHE A 112 1.88 1.45 10.23
CA PHE A 112 2.71 0.82 9.21
C PHE A 112 2.41 1.39 7.84
N ALA A 113 3.43 1.97 7.19
CA ALA A 113 3.34 2.40 5.80
C ALA A 113 3.18 1.17 4.89
N ASP A 114 2.23 1.18 3.97
CA ASP A 114 2.02 0.08 3.03
C ASP A 114 2.92 0.25 1.80
N MET A 115 3.89 -0.65 1.63
CA MET A 115 4.83 -0.62 0.51
C MET A 115 4.17 -0.94 -0.84
N ASP A 116 3.14 -1.80 -0.85
CA ASP A 116 2.45 -2.21 -2.08
C ASP A 116 1.67 -1.03 -2.70
N THR A 117 1.29 -0.05 -1.88
CA THR A 117 0.60 1.18 -2.32
C THR A 117 1.53 2.37 -2.53
N ARG A 118 2.85 2.17 -2.52
CA ARG A 118 3.85 3.25 -2.48
C ARG A 118 3.56 4.23 -1.34
N CYS A 119 3.31 3.69 -0.15
CA CYS A 119 3.03 4.42 1.08
C CYS A 119 1.82 5.39 1.03
N GLN A 120 0.95 5.34 0.01
CA GLN A 120 -0.31 6.12 0.07
C GLN A 120 -1.28 5.50 1.06
N GLY A 121 -1.35 4.17 1.07
CA GLY A 121 -2.02 3.38 2.07
C GLY A 121 -1.13 3.19 3.30
N TRP A 122 -1.76 3.05 4.46
CA TRP A 122 -1.10 2.66 5.69
C TRP A 122 -2.07 1.89 6.58
N HIS A 123 -1.50 1.12 7.51
CA HIS A 123 -2.24 0.24 8.40
C HIS A 123 -2.02 0.64 9.86
N TYR A 124 -3.11 0.59 10.62
CA TYR A 124 -3.11 0.63 12.07
C TYR A 124 -3.31 -0.79 12.61
N CYS A 125 -2.34 -1.24 13.40
CA CYS A 125 -2.39 -2.50 14.11
C CYS A 125 -2.62 -2.22 15.59
N ASP A 126 -3.79 -2.62 16.07
CA ASP A 126 -4.13 -2.51 17.49
C ASP A 126 -3.39 -3.55 18.33
N ILE A 127 -3.33 -3.34 19.65
CA ILE A 127 -2.72 -4.27 20.61
C ILE A 127 -3.41 -5.64 20.63
N ASP A 128 -4.67 -5.69 20.20
CA ASP A 128 -5.48 -6.91 20.10
C ASP A 128 -5.31 -7.65 18.76
N GLY A 129 -4.44 -7.16 17.86
CA GLY A 129 -4.24 -7.71 16.50
C GLY A 129 -5.27 -7.21 15.47
N ARG A 130 -6.24 -6.36 15.87
CA ARG A 130 -7.19 -5.75 14.93
C ARG A 130 -6.46 -4.84 13.95
N GLN A 131 -6.77 -4.99 12.67
CA GLN A 131 -6.21 -4.19 11.59
C GLN A 131 -7.25 -3.20 11.05
N ALA A 132 -6.84 -1.94 10.92
CA ALA A 132 -7.55 -0.93 10.15
C ALA A 132 -6.62 -0.34 9.10
N THR A 133 -7.16 0.02 7.94
CA THR A 133 -6.37 0.45 6.77
C THR A 133 -6.91 1.79 6.29
N PHE A 134 -6.00 2.72 6.04
CA PHE A 134 -6.32 4.12 5.74
C PHE A 134 -5.54 4.62 4.53
N LEU A 135 -6.09 5.63 3.86
CA LEU A 135 -5.53 6.20 2.66
C LEU A 135 -5.18 7.67 2.89
N CYS A 136 -3.94 8.04 2.59
CA CYS A 136 -3.53 9.43 2.54
C CYS A 136 -4.13 10.14 1.30
N PRO A 137 -4.45 11.44 1.39
CA PRO A 137 -4.90 12.24 0.24
C PRO A 137 -3.93 12.22 -0.95
N ASN A 138 -4.43 12.51 -2.15
CA ASN A 138 -3.59 12.62 -3.35
C ASN A 138 -2.47 13.65 -3.17
N GLY A 139 -1.24 13.28 -3.55
CA GLY A 139 -0.03 14.10 -3.37
C GLY A 139 0.68 13.91 -2.04
N THR A 140 0.15 13.07 -1.15
CA THR A 140 0.77 12.76 0.13
C THR A 140 1.06 11.26 0.26
N GLN A 141 2.03 10.93 1.10
CA GLN A 141 2.39 9.56 1.48
C GLN A 141 2.51 9.49 3.00
N PHE A 142 2.31 8.31 3.57
CA PHE A 142 2.50 8.07 4.99
C PHE A 142 3.97 8.02 5.34
N SER A 143 4.39 8.92 6.22
CA SER A 143 5.75 8.98 6.76
C SER A 143 5.86 8.09 7.99
N GLN A 144 6.49 6.93 7.83
CA GLN A 144 6.73 6.00 8.94
C GLN A 144 7.55 6.62 10.10
N ALA A 145 8.41 7.59 9.80
CA ALA A 145 9.29 8.22 10.79
C ALA A 145 8.54 9.05 11.84
N VAL A 146 7.42 9.66 11.44
CA VAL A 146 6.67 10.65 12.24
C VAL A 146 5.18 10.35 12.34
N PHE A 147 4.73 9.24 11.74
CA PHE A 147 3.34 8.76 11.80
C PHE A 147 2.29 9.73 11.25
N VAL A 148 2.59 10.42 10.14
CA VAL A 148 1.67 11.37 9.50
C VAL A 148 1.71 11.22 7.97
N CYS A 149 0.60 11.53 7.31
CA CYS A 149 0.62 11.77 5.86
C CYS A 149 1.32 13.11 5.59
N ASP A 150 2.42 13.09 4.86
CA ASP A 150 3.18 14.28 4.46
C ASP A 150 3.30 14.31 2.93
N TRP A 151 3.71 15.44 2.37
CA TRP A 151 3.94 15.61 0.95
C TRP A 151 4.89 14.55 0.40
N TRP A 152 4.56 14.03 -0.77
CA TRP A 152 5.25 12.87 -1.36
C TRP A 152 6.78 13.05 -1.46
N PHE A 153 7.27 14.28 -1.66
CA PHE A 153 8.70 14.60 -1.77
C PHE A 153 9.44 14.66 -0.42
N ASN A 154 8.71 14.79 0.70
CA ASN A 154 9.26 14.73 2.06
C ASN A 154 9.37 13.28 2.57
N VAL A 155 8.58 12.37 2.02
CA VAL A 155 8.49 10.98 2.48
C VAL A 155 9.51 10.10 1.78
N ARG A 156 10.20 9.27 2.56
CA ARG A 156 11.12 8.23 2.05
C ARG A 156 10.46 6.87 2.23
N CYS A 157 9.54 6.52 1.32
CA CYS A 157 8.75 5.29 1.42
C CYS A 157 9.62 4.02 1.53
N ASP A 158 10.72 3.95 0.78
CA ASP A 158 11.64 2.79 0.78
C ASP A 158 12.31 2.53 2.14
N LEU A 159 12.38 3.55 3.00
CA LEU A 159 12.94 3.41 4.35
C LEU A 159 11.90 2.95 5.37
N SER A 160 10.60 2.95 5.03
CA SER A 160 9.53 2.63 5.96
C SER A 160 9.70 1.27 6.66
N PRO A 161 10.04 0.16 5.97
CA PRO A 161 10.20 -1.13 6.65
C PRO A 161 11.27 -1.13 7.74
N ARG A 162 12.33 -0.33 7.57
CA ARG A 162 13.40 -0.18 8.57
C ARG A 162 12.98 0.67 9.77
N LEU A 163 11.90 1.44 9.62
CA LEU A 163 11.37 2.34 10.64
C LEU A 163 10.17 1.76 11.39
N TYR A 164 9.68 0.57 11.00
CA TYR A 164 8.60 -0.13 11.74
C TYR A 164 8.95 -0.38 13.20
N SER A 165 10.23 -0.57 13.53
CA SER A 165 10.69 -0.75 14.92
C SER A 165 10.44 0.47 15.82
N ILE A 166 10.15 1.65 15.26
CA ILE A 166 9.79 2.85 16.06
C ILE A 166 8.44 2.64 16.76
N ASN A 167 7.56 1.77 16.25
CA ASN A 167 6.29 1.40 16.88
C ASN A 167 6.48 0.83 18.29
N ALA A 168 7.64 0.23 18.59
CA ALA A 168 7.98 -0.25 19.92
C ALA A 168 7.84 0.81 21.02
N ARG A 169 7.86 2.11 20.67
CA ARG A 169 7.76 3.24 21.59
C ARG A 169 6.33 3.73 21.85
N LEU A 170 5.35 3.35 21.02
CA LEU A 170 3.99 3.93 21.07
C LEU A 170 3.22 3.57 22.34
N TYR A 171 3.37 2.33 22.81
CA TYR A 171 2.63 1.80 23.97
C TYR A 171 3.51 1.65 25.21
N GLN A 172 4.69 2.26 25.22
CA GLN A 172 5.54 2.26 26.40
C GLN A 172 4.91 3.14 27.47
N ARG A 173 4.78 2.59 28.69
CA ARG A 173 4.42 3.42 29.84
C ARG A 173 5.51 4.46 30.05
N PRO A 174 5.16 5.74 30.24
CA PRO A 174 6.13 6.75 30.63
C PRO A 174 6.88 6.26 31.86
N LYS A 175 8.21 6.19 31.78
CA LYS A 175 9.04 5.88 32.94
C LYS A 175 9.03 7.09 33.84
N PHE A 176 8.13 7.09 34.82
CA PHE A 176 8.11 8.12 35.85
C PHE A 176 9.33 7.92 36.76
N ASN A 177 10.20 8.93 36.84
CA ASN A 177 11.23 8.95 37.86
C ASN A 177 10.61 9.52 39.15
N PRO A 178 10.42 8.71 40.22
CA PRO A 178 9.78 9.18 41.45
C PRO A 178 10.59 10.26 42.18
N THR A 179 11.88 10.41 41.86
CA THR A 179 12.74 11.47 42.40
C THR A 179 12.79 12.73 41.55
N GLN A 180 12.24 12.72 40.33
CA GLN A 180 12.16 13.93 39.53
C GLN A 180 11.00 14.80 40.05
N PRO A 181 11.26 16.04 40.52
CA PRO A 181 10.18 16.91 40.96
C PRO A 181 9.25 17.17 39.78
N HIS A 182 7.94 17.00 39.99
CA HIS A 182 6.96 17.43 39.02
C HIS A 182 7.16 18.92 38.72
N ARG A 183 7.12 19.30 37.43
CA ARG A 183 7.17 20.72 37.06
C ARG A 183 5.93 21.40 37.62
N VAL A 184 6.11 22.22 38.65
CA VAL A 184 5.03 23.04 39.20
C VAL A 184 4.77 24.18 38.22
N ILE A 185 3.51 24.35 37.81
CA ILE A 185 3.10 25.51 37.03
C ILE A 185 3.07 26.70 37.99
N THR A 186 4.14 27.51 37.99
CA THR A 186 4.23 28.72 38.81
C THR A 186 3.46 29.86 38.14
N ARG A 187 2.99 30.85 38.92
CA ARG A 187 2.39 32.07 38.36
C ARG A 187 3.33 32.78 37.39
N GLN A 188 4.61 32.86 37.73
CA GLN A 188 5.64 33.42 36.85
C GLN A 188 5.70 32.71 35.49
N LEU A 189 5.64 31.38 35.46
CA LEU A 189 5.63 30.61 34.20
C LEU A 189 4.35 30.86 33.38
N VAL A 190 3.20 31.04 34.03
CA VAL A 190 1.95 31.37 33.35
C VAL A 190 2.04 32.77 32.75
N ASP A 191 2.52 33.74 33.54
CA ASP A 191 2.66 35.13 33.09
C ASP A 191 3.66 35.23 31.91
N GLU A 192 4.77 34.47 31.93
CA GLU A 192 5.73 34.40 30.82
C GLU A 192 5.16 33.75 29.54
N ILE A 193 4.27 32.75 29.67
CA ILE A 193 3.67 32.07 28.51
C ILE A 193 2.55 32.89 27.88
N PHE A 194 1.75 33.58 28.69
CA PHE A 194 0.48 34.16 28.26
C PHE A 194 0.46 35.70 28.18
N ASN A 195 1.47 36.40 28.71
CA ASN A 195 1.55 37.86 28.65
C ASN A 195 2.81 38.38 27.94
N VAL A 196 3.12 37.82 26.76
CA VAL A 196 3.97 38.50 25.76
C VAL A 196 3.15 39.50 24.96
#